data_AF-A0A9R0IHX5-F1
#
_entry.id   AF-A0A9R0IHX5-F1
#
_cell.length_a   1.000
_cell.length_b   1.000
_cell.length_c   1.000
_cell.angle_alpha   90.00
_cell.angle_beta   90.00
_cell.angle_gamma   90.00
#
_symmetry.space_group_name_H-M   'P 1'
#
loop_
_entity.id
_entity.type
_entity.pdbx_description
1 polymer ?
#
loop_
_entity_poly.entity_id
_entity_poly.type
_entity_poly.pdbx_seq_one_letter_code
_entity_poly.pdbx_strand_id
1 'polypeptide(L)'
;MVESDRPPVTGLVQRKPGRGVTTSSVSCSDKIARWNAVGIQGALLSYLLQPVYITSITIGRSCSSSQNLPLKDTLRRALCDRLLPLSNMLLGPFLVNEPLFFEAPVPPKEFQHLGSSQVTLTCGYSICWNKHELHEVILGTTGRKQGTSSKGALFPSTQSSLCKRRLLECFLSLRHNSLADWKNKAISYRELKENAHEYNQMSKILKGTPSFCNWLLKPVDSDMFSISM
;
A
#
# COMPACT_ATOMS: atom_id res chain seq x y z
N MET A 1 -19.86 -15.76 -21.46
CA MET A 1 -20.74 -14.59 -21.28
C MET A 1 -19.88 -13.49 -20.71
N VAL A 2 -19.62 -12.46 -21.51
CA VAL A 2 -18.77 -11.32 -21.12
C VAL A 2 -19.55 -10.50 -20.11
N GLU A 3 -19.09 -10.49 -18.87
CA GLU A 3 -19.69 -9.72 -17.79
C GLU A 3 -19.57 -8.23 -18.16
N SER A 4 -20.71 -7.62 -18.43
CA SER A 4 -20.85 -6.21 -18.80
C SER A 4 -20.19 -5.32 -17.76
N ASP A 5 -19.23 -4.51 -18.22
CA ASP A 5 -18.41 -3.57 -17.47
C ASP A 5 -19.32 -2.43 -16.97
N ARG A 6 -20.01 -2.66 -15.84
CA ARG A 6 -20.75 -1.59 -15.15
C ARG A 6 -19.74 -0.49 -14.80
N PRO A 7 -20.07 0.80 -15.03
CA PRO A 7 -19.20 1.88 -14.60
C PRO A 7 -18.92 1.72 -13.10
N PRO A 8 -17.65 1.83 -12.67
CA PRO A 8 -17.29 1.57 -11.29
C PRO A 8 -18.09 2.50 -10.37
N VAL A 9 -18.76 1.92 -9.39
CA VAL A 9 -19.51 2.68 -8.38
C VAL A 9 -18.54 3.63 -7.68
N THR A 10 -18.69 4.93 -7.93
CA THR A 10 -17.85 5.97 -7.36
C THR A 10 -17.95 5.93 -5.83
N GLY A 11 -16.81 5.85 -5.14
CA GLY A 11 -16.73 5.88 -3.68
C GLY A 11 -16.56 4.54 -2.97
N LEU A 12 -16.68 3.41 -3.69
CA LEU A 12 -16.30 2.08 -3.19
C LEU A 12 -14.84 1.74 -3.47
N VAL A 13 -14.31 0.72 -2.79
CA VAL A 13 -12.94 0.23 -3.02
C VAL A 13 -12.81 -0.32 -4.43
N GLN A 14 -11.78 0.12 -5.15
CA GLN A 14 -11.51 -0.25 -6.53
C GLN A 14 -10.31 -1.20 -6.62
N ARG A 15 -10.33 -2.09 -7.61
CA ARG A 15 -9.20 -2.97 -7.94
C ARG A 15 -8.28 -2.27 -8.94
N LYS A 16 -6.97 -2.54 -8.84
CA LYS A 16 -6.06 -2.11 -9.89
C LYS A 16 -6.32 -2.92 -11.16
N PRO A 17 -6.44 -2.26 -12.33
CA PRO A 17 -6.46 -2.97 -13.60
C PRO A 17 -5.13 -3.74 -13.75
N GLY A 18 -5.22 -4.97 -14.24
CA GLY A 18 -4.05 -5.75 -14.63
C GLY A 18 -3.73 -5.52 -16.11
N ARG A 19 -2.53 -5.90 -16.55
CA ARG A 19 -2.21 -6.06 -17.98
C ARG A 19 -2.74 -7.41 -18.49
N GLY A 20 -4.02 -7.69 -18.25
CA GLY A 20 -4.63 -9.01 -18.36
C GLY A 20 -5.65 -9.22 -17.23
N VAL A 21 -5.54 -10.33 -16.50
CA VAL A 21 -6.41 -10.62 -15.35
C VAL A 21 -6.31 -9.51 -14.30
N THR A 22 -7.45 -9.09 -13.77
CA THR A 22 -7.52 -8.05 -12.73
C THR A 22 -6.72 -8.45 -11.50
N THR A 23 -5.88 -7.54 -11.02
CA THR A 23 -5.03 -7.84 -9.86
C THR A 23 -5.87 -8.00 -8.59
N SER A 24 -5.42 -8.77 -7.61
CA SER A 24 -6.01 -8.81 -6.26
C SER A 24 -5.59 -7.60 -5.39
N SER A 25 -5.01 -6.57 -6.01
CA SER A 25 -4.60 -5.34 -5.32
C SER A 25 -5.68 -4.28 -5.43
N VAL A 26 -6.03 -3.69 -4.29
CA VAL A 26 -6.82 -2.46 -4.25
C VAL A 26 -6.04 -1.28 -4.85
N SER A 27 -6.76 -0.24 -5.28
CA SER A 27 -6.21 0.98 -5.86
C SER A 27 -5.24 1.70 -4.91
N CYS A 28 -4.39 2.60 -5.43
CA CYS A 28 -3.50 3.38 -4.58
C CYS A 28 -4.26 4.36 -3.68
N SER A 29 -5.30 5.02 -4.20
CA SER A 29 -6.14 5.94 -3.43
C SER A 29 -6.82 5.23 -2.26
N ASP A 30 -7.34 4.01 -2.45
CA ASP A 30 -7.94 3.23 -1.35
C ASP A 30 -6.93 2.84 -0.27
N LYS A 31 -5.68 2.53 -0.66
CA LYS A 31 -4.62 2.26 0.33
C LYS A 31 -4.27 3.50 1.14
N ILE A 32 -4.15 4.65 0.48
CA ILE A 32 -3.83 5.92 1.14
C ILE A 32 -4.99 6.34 2.05
N ALA A 33 -6.24 6.23 1.59
CA ALA A 33 -7.42 6.49 2.42
C ALA A 33 -7.45 5.56 3.65
N ARG A 34 -7.12 4.27 3.49
CA ARG A 34 -6.95 3.37 4.64
C ARG A 34 -5.85 3.85 5.59
N TRP A 35 -4.70 4.30 5.07
CA TRP A 35 -3.62 4.83 5.91
C TRP A 35 -4.03 6.06 6.70
N ASN A 36 -4.92 6.89 6.16
CA ASN A 36 -5.48 8.03 6.89
C ASN A 36 -6.34 7.62 8.09
N ALA A 37 -6.75 6.34 8.22
CA ALA A 37 -7.46 5.84 9.40
C ALA A 37 -6.56 5.02 10.32
N VAL A 38 -5.85 4.01 9.78
CA VAL A 38 -5.10 3.03 10.59
C VAL A 38 -3.60 3.33 10.70
N GLY A 39 -3.12 4.37 10.01
CA GLY A 39 -1.72 4.72 9.91
C GLY A 39 -0.93 3.91 8.88
N ILE A 40 0.18 4.48 8.41
CA ILE A 40 1.07 3.91 7.37
C ILE A 40 1.94 2.75 7.89
N GLN A 41 2.21 2.70 9.19
CA GLN A 41 3.14 1.78 9.84
C GLN A 41 2.70 0.32 9.72
N GLY A 42 1.39 0.07 9.62
CA GLY A 42 0.85 -1.28 9.52
C GLY A 42 0.84 -2.04 10.84
N ALA A 43 0.33 -3.27 10.81
CA ALA A 43 0.12 -4.09 12.01
C ALA A 43 1.41 -4.39 12.79
N LEU A 44 2.49 -4.81 12.11
CA LEU A 44 3.72 -5.18 12.82
C LEU A 44 4.40 -3.98 13.50
N LEU A 45 4.48 -2.82 12.84
CA LEU A 45 5.08 -1.66 13.48
C LEU A 45 4.15 -1.00 14.51
N SER A 46 2.85 -1.30 14.53
CA SER A 46 1.93 -0.78 15.57
C SER A 46 2.27 -1.26 16.98
N TYR A 47 3.05 -2.33 17.10
CA TYR A 47 3.55 -2.74 18.41
C TYR A 47 4.74 -1.90 18.93
N LEU A 48 5.34 -1.08 18.07
CA LEU A 48 6.51 -0.27 18.39
C LEU A 48 6.21 1.23 18.31
N LEU A 49 5.24 1.60 17.47
CA LEU A 49 4.93 2.97 17.11
C LEU A 49 3.45 3.24 17.32
N GLN A 50 3.15 4.45 17.81
CA GLN A 50 1.82 5.05 17.66
C GLN A 50 1.48 5.21 16.16
N PRO A 51 0.19 5.35 15.78
CA PRO A 51 -0.20 5.51 14.39
C PRO A 51 0.55 6.65 13.70
N VAL A 52 1.19 6.34 12.57
CA VAL A 52 1.96 7.31 11.78
C VAL A 52 1.12 7.73 10.58
N TYR A 53 1.00 9.03 10.35
CA TYR A 53 0.18 9.58 9.28
C TYR A 53 0.99 10.44 8.31
N ILE A 54 0.53 10.49 7.06
CA ILE A 54 1.11 11.36 6.03
C ILE A 54 0.57 12.77 6.30
N THR A 55 1.47 13.74 6.50
CA THR A 55 1.10 15.14 6.75
C THR A 55 0.77 15.90 5.47
N SER A 56 1.39 15.54 4.35
CA SER A 56 1.16 16.21 3.07
C SER A 56 1.26 15.25 1.88
N ILE A 57 0.43 15.47 0.87
CA ILE A 57 0.46 14.77 -0.41
C ILE A 57 0.63 15.81 -1.51
N THR A 58 1.73 15.68 -2.27
CA THR A 58 2.02 16.54 -3.43
C THR A 58 1.81 15.74 -4.71
N ILE A 59 1.02 16.28 -5.64
CA ILE A 59 0.75 15.65 -6.94
C ILE A 59 1.43 16.44 -8.05
N GLY A 60 2.17 15.74 -8.92
CA GLY A 60 2.76 16.33 -10.12
C GLY A 60 1.73 16.62 -11.20
N ARG A 61 1.80 17.82 -11.81
CA ARG A 61 0.94 18.20 -12.93
C ARG A 61 1.43 17.57 -14.23
N SER A 62 0.52 17.00 -15.02
CA SER A 62 0.83 16.54 -16.38
C SER A 62 0.64 17.67 -17.37
N CYS A 63 1.55 17.81 -18.35
CA CYS A 63 1.39 18.78 -19.44
C CYS A 63 0.17 18.48 -20.33
N SER A 64 -0.29 17.22 -20.37
CA SER A 64 -1.42 16.77 -21.21
C SER A 64 -2.79 16.88 -20.54
N SER A 65 -2.87 17.24 -19.25
CA SER A 65 -4.16 17.43 -18.59
C SER A 65 -4.72 18.82 -18.95
N SER A 66 -5.41 18.90 -20.09
CA SER A 66 -6.17 20.07 -20.53
C SER A 66 -7.41 20.36 -19.66
N GLN A 67 -7.76 19.46 -18.75
CA GLN A 67 -8.89 19.61 -17.87
C GLN A 67 -8.45 20.27 -16.56
N ASN A 68 -9.00 21.45 -16.26
CA ASN A 68 -9.00 22.06 -14.93
C ASN A 68 -9.89 21.23 -13.98
N LEU A 69 -9.56 19.95 -13.78
CA LEU A 69 -10.22 19.15 -12.77
C LEU A 69 -9.87 19.75 -11.41
N PRO A 70 -10.84 19.94 -10.49
CA PRO A 70 -10.53 20.37 -9.13
C PRO A 70 -9.80 19.23 -8.41
N LEU A 71 -8.48 19.18 -8.60
CA LEU A 71 -7.61 18.10 -8.14
C LEU A 71 -7.69 17.98 -6.63
N LYS A 72 -7.64 19.12 -5.93
CA LYS A 72 -7.77 19.18 -4.48
C LYS A 72 -9.09 18.56 -3.99
N ASP A 73 -10.22 18.92 -4.60
CA ASP A 73 -11.53 18.36 -4.21
C ASP A 73 -11.63 16.88 -4.55
N THR A 74 -11.02 16.45 -5.66
CA THR A 74 -10.98 15.04 -6.04
C THR A 74 -10.14 14.22 -5.05
N LEU A 75 -8.98 14.73 -4.63
CA LEU A 75 -8.15 14.12 -3.59
C LEU A 75 -8.86 14.10 -2.23
N ARG A 76 -9.49 15.21 -1.84
CA ARG A 76 -10.25 15.31 -0.59
C ARG A 76 -11.37 14.26 -0.55
N ARG A 77 -12.17 14.16 -1.61
CA ARG A 77 -13.22 13.15 -1.73
C ARG A 77 -12.66 11.72 -1.66
N ALA A 78 -11.60 11.45 -2.40
CA ALA A 78 -11.06 10.10 -2.53
C ALA A 78 -10.34 9.60 -1.26
N LEU A 79 -9.69 10.50 -0.52
CA LEU A 79 -8.76 10.18 0.56
C LEU A 79 -9.26 10.53 1.97
N CYS A 80 -10.20 11.48 2.08
CA CYS A 80 -10.66 12.02 3.37
C CYS A 80 -12.18 11.87 3.54
N ASP A 81 -12.99 12.38 2.60
CA ASP A 81 -14.45 12.47 2.82
C ASP A 81 -15.11 11.10 2.99
N ARG A 82 -14.57 10.07 2.33
CA ARG A 82 -15.00 8.66 2.50
C ARG A 82 -14.80 8.11 3.91
N LEU A 83 -13.96 8.76 4.72
CA LEU A 83 -13.67 8.40 6.11
C LEU A 83 -14.55 9.18 7.10
N LEU A 84 -15.33 10.18 6.67
CA LEU A 84 -16.19 10.96 7.58
C LEU A 84 -17.11 10.08 8.45
N PRO A 85 -17.73 8.99 7.94
CA PRO A 85 -18.54 8.10 8.78
C PRO A 85 -17.77 7.43 9.93
N LEU A 86 -16.43 7.35 9.82
CA LEU A 86 -15.55 6.73 10.81
C LEU A 86 -15.32 7.62 12.03
N SER A 87 -15.52 8.94 11.92
CA SER A 87 -15.17 9.91 12.96
C SER A 87 -15.83 9.61 14.32
N ASN A 88 -17.04 9.04 14.30
CA ASN A 88 -17.79 8.66 15.49
C ASN A 88 -17.46 7.26 16.02
N MET A 89 -16.59 6.52 15.33
CA MET A 89 -16.24 5.11 15.62
C MET A 89 -14.73 4.93 15.88
N LEU A 90 -14.01 6.02 16.07
CA LEU A 90 -12.56 5.99 16.33
C LEU A 90 -12.28 5.41 17.71
N LEU A 91 -11.31 4.51 17.76
CA LEU A 91 -10.70 4.04 19.00
C LEU A 91 -9.36 4.77 19.14
N GLY A 92 -9.06 5.34 20.32
CA GLY A 92 -7.71 5.88 20.57
C GLY A 92 -6.67 4.76 20.40
N PRO A 93 -5.49 5.00 19.83
CA PRO A 93 -4.88 6.29 19.42
C PRO A 93 -5.15 6.72 17.96
N PHE A 94 -6.16 6.17 17.29
CA PHE A 94 -6.41 6.42 15.86
C PHE A 94 -7.22 7.69 15.63
N LEU A 95 -6.98 8.33 14.49
CA LEU A 95 -7.73 9.49 14.00
C LEU A 95 -8.06 9.35 12.52
N VAL A 96 -9.00 10.18 12.04
CA VAL A 96 -9.20 10.42 10.60
C VAL A 96 -8.23 11.53 10.18
N ASN A 97 -7.14 11.16 9.51
CA ASN A 97 -6.11 12.09 9.07
C ASN A 97 -6.56 12.89 7.85
N GLU A 98 -6.32 14.19 7.89
CA GLU A 98 -6.55 15.11 6.79
C GLU A 98 -5.20 15.70 6.33
N PRO A 99 -4.52 15.09 5.34
CA PRO A 99 -3.26 15.61 4.84
C PRO A 99 -3.44 16.92 4.06
N LEU A 100 -2.41 17.75 4.07
CA LEU A 100 -2.32 18.92 3.19
C LEU A 100 -2.12 18.46 1.74
N PHE A 101 -2.89 19.04 0.81
CA PHE A 101 -2.76 18.75 -0.62
C PHE A 101 -2.03 19.87 -1.35
N PHE A 102 -0.97 19.51 -2.06
CA PHE A 102 -0.20 20.43 -2.90
C PHE A 102 -0.17 19.95 -4.35
N GLU A 103 -0.11 20.91 -5.26
CA GLU A 103 0.11 20.67 -6.68
C GLU A 103 1.53 21.16 -7.03
N ALA A 104 2.35 20.26 -7.57
CA ALA A 104 3.68 20.63 -8.04
C ALA A 104 3.58 21.32 -9.41
N PRO A 105 4.52 22.23 -9.73
CA PRO A 105 4.58 22.84 -11.04
C PRO A 105 4.77 21.80 -12.14
N VAL A 106 4.44 22.19 -13.38
CA VAL A 106 4.74 21.36 -14.55
C VAL A 106 6.26 21.13 -14.61
N PRO A 107 6.73 19.88 -14.73
CA PRO A 107 8.16 19.60 -14.78
C PRO A 107 8.81 20.24 -16.02
N PRO A 108 10.13 20.52 -16.02
CA PRO A 108 10.86 20.99 -17.20
C PRO A 108 10.66 20.08 -18.42
N LYS A 109 10.78 20.64 -19.63
CA LYS A 109 10.48 19.93 -20.89
C LYS A 109 11.27 18.64 -21.06
N GLU A 110 12.53 18.60 -20.61
CA GLU A 110 13.37 17.39 -20.66
C GLU A 110 12.88 16.23 -19.79
N PHE A 111 12.05 16.52 -18.77
CA PHE A 111 11.42 15.53 -17.90
C PHE A 111 9.95 15.27 -18.25
N GLN A 112 9.40 15.98 -19.24
CA GLN A 112 8.05 15.73 -19.73
C GLN A 112 8.05 14.55 -20.71
N HIS A 113 6.97 13.79 -20.68
CA HIS A 113 6.75 12.76 -21.69
C HIS A 113 6.54 13.40 -23.07
N LEU A 114 7.35 13.01 -24.06
CA LEU A 114 7.15 13.37 -25.46
C LEU A 114 5.82 12.75 -25.95
N GLY A 115 4.84 13.60 -26.25
CA GLY A 115 3.49 13.21 -26.66
C GLY A 115 3.37 12.56 -28.04
N SER A 116 4.44 11.95 -28.57
CA SER A 116 4.52 11.44 -29.95
C SER A 116 4.04 10.00 -30.14
N SER A 117 3.56 9.32 -29.09
CA SER A 117 3.08 7.93 -29.18
C SER A 117 1.70 7.78 -28.55
N GLN A 118 0.70 7.37 -29.35
CA GLN A 118 -0.70 7.18 -28.96
C GLN A 118 -0.92 6.15 -27.83
N VAL A 119 0.09 5.36 -27.47
CA VAL A 119 0.03 4.41 -26.34
C VAL A 119 1.37 4.42 -25.61
N THR A 120 1.43 5.10 -24.46
CA THR A 120 2.61 5.05 -23.59
C THR A 120 2.66 3.68 -22.92
N LEU A 121 3.55 2.81 -23.38
CA LEU A 121 3.83 1.55 -22.69
C LEU A 121 4.46 1.87 -21.35
N THR A 122 3.73 1.59 -20.25
CA THR A 122 4.29 1.77 -18.91
C THR A 122 5.48 0.82 -18.71
N CYS A 123 6.43 1.20 -17.85
CA CYS A 123 7.55 0.33 -17.52
C CYS A 123 7.08 -0.86 -16.67
N GLY A 124 7.59 -2.06 -16.94
CA GLY A 124 7.33 -3.26 -16.13
C GLY A 124 8.21 -3.36 -14.88
N TYR A 125 9.13 -2.42 -14.67
CA TYR A 125 10.05 -2.38 -13.55
C TYR A 125 9.59 -1.37 -12.49
N SER A 126 9.90 -1.66 -11.23
CA SER A 126 9.75 -0.75 -10.10
C SER A 126 11.12 -0.52 -9.48
N ILE A 127 11.56 0.73 -9.39
CA ILE A 127 12.81 1.11 -8.72
C ILE A 127 12.48 1.44 -7.27
N CYS A 128 13.26 0.92 -6.33
CA CYS A 128 13.10 1.17 -4.90
C CYS A 128 14.44 1.59 -4.32
N TRP A 129 14.47 2.72 -3.62
CA TRP A 129 15.67 3.19 -2.95
C TRP A 129 15.36 3.86 -1.60
N ASN A 130 16.37 3.97 -0.73
CA ASN A 130 16.29 4.76 0.49
C ASN A 130 17.64 5.43 0.81
N LYS A 131 17.69 6.25 1.87
CA LYS A 131 18.91 6.94 2.31
C LYS A 131 19.99 6.03 2.92
N HIS A 132 19.65 4.78 3.22
CA HIS A 132 20.52 3.78 3.86
C HIS A 132 20.90 2.69 2.86
N GLU A 133 21.30 3.09 1.65
CA GLU A 133 21.87 2.21 0.62
C GLU A 133 20.94 1.13 0.05
N LEU A 134 19.65 1.10 0.41
CA LEU A 134 18.71 0.30 -0.37
C LEU A 134 18.65 0.90 -1.78
N HIS A 135 18.98 0.08 -2.77
CA HIS A 135 18.76 0.38 -4.18
C HIS A 135 18.50 -0.94 -4.91
N GLU A 136 17.25 -1.18 -5.30
CA GLU A 136 16.86 -2.41 -6.01
C GLU A 136 15.84 -2.12 -7.12
N VAL A 137 15.97 -2.87 -8.21
CA VAL A 137 15.01 -2.87 -9.32
C VAL A 137 14.19 -4.15 -9.25
N ILE A 138 12.87 -4.04 -9.22
CA ILE A 138 11.93 -5.15 -9.08
C ILE A 138 11.11 -5.33 -10.35
N LEU A 139 11.00 -6.56 -10.82
CA LEU A 139 10.09 -6.96 -11.90
C LEU A 139 8.65 -6.92 -11.39
N GLY A 140 7.83 -6.00 -11.91
CA GLY A 140 6.45 -5.81 -11.49
C GLY A 140 5.55 -7.03 -11.72
N THR A 141 5.91 -7.90 -12.66
CA THR A 141 5.17 -9.15 -12.96
C THR A 141 5.41 -10.25 -11.93
N THR A 142 6.62 -10.32 -11.33
CA THR A 142 7.00 -11.42 -10.42
C THR A 142 7.18 -10.95 -8.97
N GLY A 143 7.36 -9.65 -8.74
CA GLY A 143 7.73 -9.09 -7.44
C GLY A 143 9.14 -9.45 -7.00
N ARG A 144 10.02 -9.87 -7.93
CA ARG A 144 11.40 -10.29 -7.68
C ARG A 144 12.41 -9.30 -8.24
N LYS A 145 13.63 -9.32 -7.71
CA LYS A 145 14.74 -8.47 -8.19
C LYS A 145 15.02 -8.70 -9.67
N GLN A 146 15.42 -7.66 -10.39
CA GLN A 146 15.86 -7.74 -11.78
C GLN A 146 16.99 -8.77 -11.94
N GLY A 147 17.05 -9.44 -13.09
CA GLY A 147 18.01 -10.52 -13.35
C GLY A 147 17.51 -11.91 -12.90
N THR A 148 16.34 -11.99 -12.29
CA THR A 148 15.71 -13.27 -11.92
C THR A 148 15.24 -14.04 -13.15
N SER A 149 15.79 -15.24 -13.36
CA SER A 149 15.26 -16.17 -14.37
C SER A 149 13.88 -16.71 -13.97
N SER A 150 13.16 -17.35 -14.89
CA SER A 150 11.87 -17.99 -14.60
C SER A 150 11.97 -19.03 -13.46
N LYS A 151 13.06 -19.79 -13.39
CA LYS A 151 13.38 -20.71 -12.28
C LYS A 151 13.92 -19.98 -11.04
N GLY A 152 14.51 -18.80 -11.25
CA GLY A 152 15.08 -17.91 -10.24
C GLY A 152 14.08 -17.38 -9.21
N ALA A 153 12.79 -17.37 -9.54
CA ALA A 153 11.72 -16.80 -8.69
C ALA A 153 11.56 -17.53 -7.35
N LEU A 154 12.15 -18.71 -7.16
CA LEU A 154 12.12 -19.46 -5.90
C LEU A 154 13.32 -19.19 -4.98
N PHE A 155 14.40 -18.59 -5.49
CA PHE A 155 15.62 -18.43 -4.71
C PHE A 155 15.53 -17.27 -3.70
N PRO A 156 16.10 -17.40 -2.49
CA PRO A 156 16.13 -16.33 -1.50
C PRO A 156 16.87 -15.06 -1.96
N SER A 157 17.88 -15.20 -2.82
CA SER A 157 18.68 -14.09 -3.37
C SER A 157 17.87 -13.15 -4.28
N THR A 158 16.79 -13.65 -4.88
CA THR A 158 15.93 -12.88 -5.80
C THR A 158 14.80 -12.15 -5.09
N GLN A 159 14.64 -12.36 -3.78
CA GLN A 159 13.63 -11.67 -2.97
C GLN A 159 13.94 -10.17 -2.86
N SER A 160 12.91 -9.35 -3.06
CA SER A 160 12.95 -7.92 -2.73
C SER A 160 13.16 -7.75 -1.23
N SER A 161 13.96 -6.74 -0.85
CA SER A 161 14.17 -6.35 0.54
C SER A 161 12.88 -5.80 1.17
N LEU A 162 11.91 -5.41 0.35
CA LEU A 162 10.58 -4.92 0.73
C LEU A 162 9.50 -6.01 0.75
N CYS A 163 9.84 -7.27 0.47
CA CYS A 163 8.86 -8.36 0.55
C CYS A 163 8.50 -8.68 2.01
N LYS A 164 7.31 -9.27 2.24
CA LYS A 164 6.78 -9.57 3.58
C LYS A 164 7.78 -10.31 4.48
N ARG A 165 8.50 -11.29 3.91
CA ARG A 165 9.49 -12.09 4.64
C ARG A 165 10.65 -11.24 5.15
N ARG A 166 11.28 -10.44 4.27
CA ARG A 166 12.40 -9.56 4.65
C ARG A 166 11.99 -8.46 5.63
N LEU A 167 10.78 -7.91 5.46
CA LEU A 167 10.22 -6.96 6.43
C LEU A 167 9.95 -7.60 7.80
N LEU A 168 9.54 -8.87 7.83
CA LEU A 168 9.39 -9.62 9.08
C LEU A 168 10.75 -9.88 9.75
N GLU A 169 11.79 -10.27 8.99
CA GLU A 169 13.16 -10.42 9.51
C GLU A 169 13.64 -9.13 10.19
N CYS A 170 13.44 -7.99 9.53
CA CYS A 170 13.75 -6.67 10.07
C CYS A 170 12.92 -6.34 11.33
N PHE A 171 11.63 -6.64 11.33
CA PHE A 171 10.79 -6.44 12.52
C PHE A 171 11.27 -7.28 13.71
N LEU A 172 11.60 -8.56 13.48
CA LEU A 172 12.06 -9.46 14.54
C LEU A 172 13.43 -9.03 15.09
N SER A 173 14.36 -8.57 14.25
CA SER A 173 15.66 -8.06 14.71
C SER A 173 15.53 -6.82 15.62
N LEU A 174 14.57 -5.94 15.35
CA LEU A 174 14.26 -4.80 16.22
C LEU A 174 13.67 -5.23 17.57
N ARG A 175 12.89 -6.33 17.59
CA ARG A 175 12.25 -6.85 18.79
C ARG A 175 13.20 -7.56 19.73
N HIS A 176 14.23 -8.23 19.20
CA HIS A 176 15.26 -8.87 20.02
C HIS A 176 15.97 -7.91 20.97
N ASN A 177 16.09 -6.65 20.58
CA ASN A 177 16.69 -5.62 21.44
C ASN A 177 15.74 -5.12 22.54
N SER A 178 14.44 -5.46 22.47
CA SER A 178 13.39 -4.82 23.30
C SER A 178 12.68 -5.76 24.29
N LEU A 179 12.63 -7.09 24.09
CA LEU A 179 11.91 -8.02 24.99
C LEU A 179 12.49 -9.44 24.96
N ALA A 180 12.82 -10.00 26.13
CA ALA A 180 13.36 -11.34 26.31
C ALA A 180 12.31 -12.49 26.25
N ASP A 181 11.02 -12.16 26.14
CA ASP A 181 9.92 -13.08 26.45
C ASP A 181 9.45 -14.01 25.32
N TRP A 182 9.93 -13.84 24.08
CA TRP A 182 9.40 -14.58 22.93
C TRP A 182 10.23 -15.79 22.47
N LYS A 183 11.22 -16.22 23.26
CA LYS A 183 12.26 -17.16 22.80
C LYS A 183 11.79 -18.58 22.41
N ASN A 184 10.54 -18.98 22.65
CA ASN A 184 10.16 -20.40 22.56
C ASN A 184 8.92 -20.74 21.71
N LYS A 185 8.39 -19.84 20.87
CA LYS A 185 7.29 -20.20 19.95
C LYS A 185 7.54 -19.71 18.53
N ALA A 186 7.50 -20.63 17.57
CA ALA A 186 7.50 -20.32 16.15
C ALA A 186 6.16 -19.68 15.78
N ILE A 187 6.06 -18.36 15.95
CA ILE A 187 4.83 -17.61 15.65
C ILE A 187 4.86 -17.18 14.19
N SER A 188 3.77 -17.43 13.46
CA SER A 188 3.65 -17.08 12.06
C SER A 188 3.51 -15.56 11.85
N TYR A 189 3.85 -15.10 10.65
CA TYR A 189 3.62 -13.72 10.22
C TYR A 189 2.16 -13.31 10.38
N ARG A 190 1.23 -14.23 10.10
CA ARG A 190 -0.20 -14.00 10.27
C ARG A 190 -0.57 -13.79 11.74
N GLU A 191 -0.17 -14.68 12.63
CA GLU A 191 -0.46 -14.57 14.06
C GLU A 191 0.12 -13.28 14.64
N LEU A 192 1.36 -12.93 14.26
CA LEU A 192 1.95 -11.64 14.64
C LEU A 192 1.13 -10.46 14.15
N LYS A 193 0.52 -10.52 12.96
CA LYS A 193 -0.38 -9.47 12.52
C LYS A 193 -1.68 -9.48 13.30
N GLU A 194 -2.28 -10.64 13.54
CA GLU A 194 -3.57 -10.80 14.24
C GLU A 194 -3.53 -10.35 15.72
N ASN A 195 -2.38 -10.57 16.37
CA ASN A 195 -2.13 -10.14 17.75
C ASN A 195 -1.94 -8.62 17.91
N ALA A 196 -1.85 -7.85 16.81
CA ALA A 196 -1.90 -6.39 16.83
C ALA A 196 -3.35 -5.91 17.03
N HIS A 197 -3.91 -6.16 18.21
CA HIS A 197 -5.35 -6.08 18.48
C HIS A 197 -5.95 -4.70 18.15
N GLU A 198 -5.37 -3.61 18.66
CA GLU A 198 -5.88 -2.24 18.42
C GLU A 198 -5.89 -1.89 16.92
N TYR A 199 -4.79 -2.18 16.21
CA TYR A 199 -4.68 -1.95 14.77
C TYR A 199 -5.72 -2.77 13.98
N ASN A 200 -5.92 -4.03 14.35
CA ASN A 200 -6.87 -4.89 13.65
C ASN A 200 -8.32 -4.52 13.95
N GLN A 201 -8.63 -4.13 15.18
CA GLN A 201 -9.95 -3.61 15.54
C GLN A 201 -10.27 -2.37 14.71
N MET A 202 -9.36 -1.39 14.67
CA MET A 202 -9.55 -0.18 13.85
C MET A 202 -9.67 -0.53 12.36
N SER A 203 -8.84 -1.44 11.85
CA SER A 203 -8.94 -1.90 10.46
C SER A 203 -10.24 -2.66 10.16
N LYS A 204 -10.84 -3.34 11.14
CA LYS A 204 -12.12 -4.04 10.99
C LYS A 204 -13.28 -3.04 10.98
N ILE A 205 -13.26 -2.04 11.88
CA ILE A 205 -14.23 -0.95 11.91
C ILE A 205 -14.22 -0.21 10.57
N LEU A 206 -13.05 0.20 10.08
CA LEU A 206 -12.92 0.86 8.77
C LEU A 206 -13.56 0.01 7.66
N LYS A 207 -13.22 -1.27 7.59
CA LYS A 207 -13.75 -2.20 6.58
C LYS A 207 -15.23 -2.55 6.81
N GLY A 208 -15.84 -2.15 7.91
CA GLY A 208 -17.28 -2.24 8.14
C GLY A 208 -18.06 -1.04 7.58
N THR A 209 -17.37 0.05 7.23
CA THR A 209 -18.02 1.27 6.71
C THR A 209 -18.50 1.11 5.27
N PRO A 210 -19.54 1.86 4.84
CA PRO A 210 -20.11 1.72 3.49
C PRO A 210 -19.11 1.89 2.35
N SER A 211 -18.12 2.79 2.48
CA SER A 211 -17.13 3.07 1.43
C SER A 211 -15.99 2.03 1.34
N PHE A 212 -15.85 1.17 2.34
CA PHE A 212 -14.75 0.21 2.48
C PHE A 212 -15.20 -1.24 2.73
N CYS A 213 -16.52 -1.50 2.72
CA CYS A 213 -17.11 -2.82 2.99
C CYS A 213 -16.69 -3.91 2.00
N ASN A 214 -16.33 -3.52 0.78
CA ASN A 214 -15.88 -4.42 -0.28
C ASN A 214 -14.35 -4.59 -0.33
N TRP A 215 -13.65 -4.36 0.79
CA TRP A 215 -12.19 -4.49 0.83
C TRP A 215 -11.73 -5.92 0.49
N LEU A 216 -10.90 -6.05 -0.55
CA LEU A 216 -10.41 -7.36 -0.98
C LEU A 216 -9.58 -8.07 0.09
N LEU A 217 -9.99 -9.30 0.41
CA LEU A 217 -9.20 -10.21 1.23
C LEU A 217 -8.18 -10.94 0.37
N LYS A 218 -6.95 -11.04 0.88
CA LYS A 218 -5.91 -11.86 0.25
C LYS A 218 -6.07 -13.32 0.71
N PRO A 219 -5.62 -14.31 -0.09
CA PRO A 219 -5.56 -15.69 0.34
C PRO A 219 -4.79 -15.82 1.66
N VAL A 220 -5.35 -16.61 2.57
CA VAL A 220 -4.80 -16.89 3.89
C VAL A 220 -3.35 -17.36 3.80
N ASP A 221 -3.06 -18.27 2.87
CA ASP A 221 -1.76 -18.88 2.68
C ASP A 221 -0.64 -17.87 2.41
N SER A 222 -0.98 -16.68 1.89
CA SER A 222 0.00 -15.64 1.59
C SER A 222 0.63 -14.97 2.82
N ASP A 223 0.03 -15.18 4.01
CA ASP A 223 0.52 -14.71 5.31
C ASP A 223 0.89 -15.88 6.26
N MET A 224 0.64 -17.14 5.87
CA MET A 224 0.91 -18.35 6.67
C MET A 224 2.36 -18.83 6.50
N PHE A 225 3.32 -18.03 6.95
CA PHE A 225 4.73 -18.44 7.01
C PHE A 225 5.38 -17.98 8.31
N SER A 226 6.37 -18.72 8.78
CA SER A 226 7.24 -18.37 9.91
C SER A 226 8.68 -18.21 9.42
N ILE A 227 9.51 -17.60 10.27
CA ILE A 227 10.95 -17.47 10.01
C ILE A 227 11.65 -18.16 11.17
N SER A 228 12.48 -19.14 10.84
CA SER A 228 13.45 -19.70 11.78
C SER A 228 14.52 -18.65 12.02
N MET A 229 14.69 -18.25 13.28
CA MET A 229 15.77 -17.38 13.71
C MET A 229 16.99 -18.19 14.09
#